data_AF-A0A947R5X5-F1
#
_entry.id   AF-A0A947R5X5-F1
#
_cell.length_a   1.000
_cell.length_b   1.000
_cell.length_c   1.000
_cell.angle_alpha   90.00
_cell.angle_beta   90.00
_cell.angle_gamma   90.00
#
_symmetry.space_group_name_H-M   'P 1'
#
loop_
_entity.id
_entity.type
_entity.pdbx_description
1 polymer ?
#
loop_
_entity_poly.entity_id
_entity_poly.type
_entity_poly.pdbx_seq_one_letter_code
_entity_poly.pdbx_strand_id
1 'polypeptide(L)'
;MLKQLLLLGSAILLIVTITGCNWSDIIYAEDEFIGTVVSEDGTALPGITVEINHIDDDYNIVETPEVMTTDSNGQFVIEHITKMTITPKLDGYIFSPQSIVRKDNTIFEADSAAVTFTAHAIDTPCGKGVFEEENVHIHDSEDLARLIGYTEISGDLVIEDYSKPYDTIISLDALSCLKKIGGSLEIIGNQRLEDITGLSSLESVGGDMLIGDVCYAGCFGNEKLSNIKFSSLVSVGGSLRIWNNIELTSLGGTFDALESVDLLNIMWCHSLTELGSFNNLTSVSSINVNDNDSLCNDVAQTWADQVTSHCNNTDSILVTIDNIECAD
;
A
#
# COMPACT_ATOMS: atom_id res chain seq x y z
N MET A 1 -33.05 -17.97 4.80
CA MET A 1 -32.06 -19.00 5.17
C MET A 1 -31.39 -19.45 3.87
N LEU A 2 -30.33 -18.77 3.46
CA LEU A 2 -29.45 -19.23 2.39
C LEU A 2 -28.04 -19.24 2.99
N LYS A 3 -27.65 -20.41 3.48
CA LYS A 3 -26.26 -20.77 3.79
C LYS A 3 -25.70 -21.41 2.54
N GLN A 4 -24.68 -20.80 1.94
CA GLN A 4 -23.48 -21.48 1.40
C GLN A 4 -22.63 -20.42 0.69
N LEU A 5 -21.84 -19.70 1.49
CA LEU A 5 -20.53 -19.24 1.03
C LEU A 5 -19.59 -20.39 1.42
N LEU A 6 -19.24 -21.21 0.45
CA LEU A 6 -18.34 -22.35 0.61
C LEU A 6 -17.25 -22.19 -0.45
N LEU A 7 -16.40 -21.18 -0.25
CA LEU A 7 -15.12 -21.06 -0.94
C LEU A 7 -14.13 -21.96 -0.20
N LEU A 8 -14.26 -23.27 -0.42
CA LEU A 8 -13.19 -24.23 -0.15
C LEU A 8 -12.39 -24.34 -1.44
N GLY A 9 -11.22 -23.68 -1.47
CA GLY A 9 -10.09 -23.93 -2.35
C GLY A 9 -10.42 -24.19 -3.82
N SER A 10 -10.60 -23.13 -4.60
CA SER A 10 -10.47 -23.10 -6.07
C SER A 10 -10.47 -21.64 -6.51
N ALA A 11 -9.44 -21.25 -7.26
CA ALA A 11 -9.17 -19.90 -7.73
C ALA A 11 -10.36 -19.20 -8.41
N ILE A 12 -10.42 -17.86 -8.24
CA ILE A 12 -11.21 -16.96 -9.09
C ILE A 12 -10.25 -16.45 -10.16
N LEU A 13 -10.23 -17.01 -11.38
CA LEU A 13 -9.74 -16.25 -12.54
C LEU A 13 -10.82 -15.20 -12.89
N LEU A 14 -10.50 -14.18 -13.68
CA LEU A 14 -11.41 -13.08 -14.04
C LEU A 14 -11.21 -12.75 -15.54
N ILE A 15 -12.25 -12.74 -16.39
CA ILE A 15 -12.10 -12.54 -17.86
C ILE A 15 -12.92 -11.35 -18.40
N VAL A 16 -12.32 -10.17 -18.53
CA VAL A 16 -13.02 -8.95 -18.96
C VAL A 16 -13.26 -8.90 -20.48
N THR A 17 -14.46 -8.49 -20.91
CA THR A 17 -14.85 -8.34 -22.33
C THR A 17 -15.56 -7.01 -22.58
N ILE A 18 -15.32 -6.38 -23.73
CA ILE A 18 -15.88 -5.07 -24.13
C ILE A 18 -16.84 -5.25 -25.31
N THR A 19 -17.98 -4.57 -25.29
CA THR A 19 -18.95 -4.58 -26.40
C THR A 19 -19.43 -3.17 -26.73
N GLY A 20 -19.54 -2.83 -28.03
CA GLY A 20 -20.24 -1.61 -28.46
C GLY A 20 -19.55 -0.70 -29.49
N CYS A 21 -18.55 -1.16 -30.25
CA CYS A 21 -17.85 -0.27 -31.17
C CYS A 21 -18.64 0.07 -32.45
N ASN A 22 -18.80 1.36 -32.76
CA ASN A 22 -19.08 1.84 -34.11
C ASN A 22 -18.06 2.91 -34.52
N TRP A 23 -17.18 2.57 -35.46
CA TRP A 23 -15.87 3.20 -35.67
C TRP A 23 -15.87 4.29 -36.75
N SER A 24 -16.66 5.35 -36.58
CA SER A 24 -16.57 6.50 -37.51
C SER A 24 -16.76 7.90 -36.94
N ASP A 25 -17.33 8.11 -35.75
CA ASP A 25 -17.76 9.46 -35.36
C ASP A 25 -17.69 9.72 -33.85
N ILE A 26 -16.50 9.99 -33.30
CA ILE A 26 -16.41 10.51 -31.93
C ILE A 26 -15.45 11.72 -31.87
N ILE A 27 -16.05 12.89 -31.60
CA ILE A 27 -15.43 14.19 -31.39
C ILE A 27 -16.06 14.75 -30.10
N TYR A 28 -15.29 14.74 -29.01
CA TYR A 28 -15.48 15.44 -27.71
C TYR A 28 -16.79 15.25 -26.89
N ALA A 29 -16.59 14.70 -25.68
CA ALA A 29 -17.08 15.16 -24.37
C ALA A 29 -18.29 14.50 -23.66
N GLU A 30 -19.02 13.54 -24.24
CA GLU A 30 -20.17 12.92 -23.54
C GLU A 30 -20.25 11.38 -23.66
N ASP A 31 -19.16 10.70 -23.95
CA ASP A 31 -19.19 9.25 -24.13
C ASP A 31 -19.15 8.51 -22.78
N GLU A 32 -20.21 7.75 -22.49
CA GLU A 32 -20.28 6.79 -21.38
C GLU A 32 -19.51 5.50 -21.74
N PHE A 33 -18.68 5.01 -20.81
CA PHE A 33 -17.94 3.76 -20.98
C PHE A 33 -18.42 2.71 -19.99
N ILE A 34 -18.70 1.51 -20.50
CA ILE A 34 -19.12 0.37 -19.67
C ILE A 34 -17.93 -0.57 -19.48
N GLY A 35 -17.44 -0.67 -18.24
CA GLY A 35 -16.53 -1.72 -17.79
C GLY A 35 -17.31 -2.93 -17.27
N THR A 36 -16.69 -4.11 -17.22
CA THR A 36 -17.31 -5.31 -16.64
C THR A 36 -16.29 -6.14 -15.87
N VAL A 37 -16.67 -6.65 -14.71
CA VAL A 37 -15.88 -7.53 -13.83
C VAL A 37 -16.56 -8.90 -13.80
N VAL A 38 -15.86 -9.96 -14.22
CA VAL A 38 -16.45 -11.31 -14.33
C VAL A 38 -15.44 -12.39 -13.96
N SER A 39 -15.82 -13.53 -13.37
CA SER A 39 -14.91 -14.64 -13.02
C SER A 39 -14.34 -15.44 -14.22
N GLU A 40 -13.62 -16.53 -13.94
CA GLU A 40 -12.86 -17.39 -14.87
C GLU A 40 -13.74 -17.89 -16.01
N ASP A 41 -14.93 -18.26 -15.63
CA ASP A 41 -15.96 -18.83 -16.47
C ASP A 41 -16.81 -17.77 -17.18
N GLY A 42 -16.46 -16.48 -17.01
CA GLY A 42 -17.19 -15.34 -17.56
C GLY A 42 -18.40 -14.92 -16.73
N THR A 43 -18.57 -15.41 -15.50
CA THR A 43 -19.71 -15.02 -14.65
C THR A 43 -19.53 -13.61 -14.09
N ALA A 44 -20.48 -12.72 -14.38
CA ALA A 44 -20.57 -11.39 -13.79
C ALA A 44 -20.38 -11.37 -12.27
N LEU A 45 -19.50 -10.49 -11.77
CA LEU A 45 -19.28 -10.29 -10.35
C LEU A 45 -19.93 -8.98 -9.89
N PRO A 46 -21.15 -9.03 -9.30
CA PRO A 46 -21.81 -7.85 -8.77
C PRO A 46 -21.23 -7.44 -7.42
N GLY A 47 -21.33 -6.15 -7.08
CA GLY A 47 -20.91 -5.66 -5.77
C GLY A 47 -19.40 -5.47 -5.60
N ILE A 48 -18.62 -5.53 -6.69
CA ILE A 48 -17.18 -5.28 -6.67
C ILE A 48 -16.95 -3.78 -6.69
N THR A 49 -16.15 -3.28 -5.76
CA THR A 49 -15.74 -1.89 -5.73
C THR A 49 -14.68 -1.65 -6.81
N VAL A 50 -14.85 -0.57 -7.57
CA VAL A 50 -13.92 -0.12 -8.61
C VAL A 50 -13.57 1.32 -8.29
N GLU A 51 -12.29 1.60 -8.19
CA GLU A 51 -11.76 2.94 -7.95
C GLU A 51 -11.09 3.47 -9.23
N ILE A 52 -11.38 4.72 -9.54
CA ILE A 52 -10.92 5.39 -10.74
C ILE A 52 -10.22 6.68 -10.33
N ASN A 53 -8.94 6.80 -10.65
CA ASN A 53 -8.17 8.00 -10.37
C ASN A 53 -7.97 8.79 -11.65
N HIS A 54 -8.41 10.05 -11.66
CA HIS A 54 -8.07 10.99 -12.73
C HIS A 54 -6.68 11.55 -12.48
N ILE A 55 -5.86 11.64 -13.54
CA ILE A 55 -4.45 12.04 -13.45
C ILE A 55 -4.09 13.17 -14.42
N ASP A 56 -3.05 13.96 -14.10
CA ASP A 56 -2.47 14.97 -15.02
C ASP A 56 -1.40 14.38 -15.97
N ASP A 57 -0.76 15.27 -16.74
CA ASP A 57 0.35 14.95 -17.64
C ASP A 57 1.59 14.41 -16.90
N ASP A 58 1.70 14.71 -15.61
CA ASP A 58 2.76 14.28 -14.70
C ASP A 58 2.31 13.08 -13.83
N TYR A 59 1.17 12.46 -14.16
CA TYR A 59 0.58 11.28 -13.50
C TYR A 59 0.14 11.49 -12.04
N ASN A 60 0.03 12.72 -11.57
CA ASN A 60 -0.52 12.99 -10.25
C ASN A 60 -2.02 12.80 -10.26
N ILE A 61 -2.59 12.21 -9.20
CA ILE A 61 -4.03 12.19 -9.00
C ILE A 61 -4.50 13.63 -8.83
N VAL A 62 -5.33 14.11 -9.76
CA VAL A 62 -5.76 15.51 -9.81
C VAL A 62 -7.14 15.74 -9.21
N GLU A 63 -7.91 14.67 -9.04
CA GLU A 63 -9.28 14.73 -8.52
C GLU A 63 -9.50 13.57 -7.55
N THR A 64 -10.51 13.73 -6.67
CA THR A 64 -10.89 12.65 -5.77
C THR A 64 -11.26 11.40 -6.55
N PRO A 65 -10.76 10.22 -6.18
CA PRO A 65 -11.07 8.98 -6.88
C PRO A 65 -12.58 8.75 -7.01
N GLU A 66 -13.03 8.46 -8.23
CA GLU A 66 -14.40 8.01 -8.45
C GLU A 66 -14.51 6.55 -8.01
N VAL A 67 -15.39 6.31 -7.03
CA VAL A 67 -15.63 4.98 -6.47
C VAL A 67 -16.99 4.49 -6.92
N MET A 68 -16.98 3.33 -7.54
CA MET A 68 -18.13 2.74 -8.19
C MET A 68 -18.26 1.29 -7.74
N THR A 69 -19.46 0.75 -7.85
CA THR A 69 -19.74 -0.64 -7.53
C THR A 69 -20.34 -1.30 -8.74
N THR A 70 -19.87 -2.49 -9.08
CA THR A 70 -20.43 -3.23 -10.19
C THR A 70 -21.90 -3.58 -9.95
N ASP A 71 -22.71 -3.42 -10.98
CA ASP A 71 -24.13 -3.73 -10.97
C ASP A 71 -24.39 -5.26 -10.91
N SER A 72 -25.65 -5.67 -11.00
CA SER A 72 -26.02 -7.10 -10.99
C SER A 72 -25.40 -7.92 -12.13
N ASN A 73 -24.90 -7.27 -13.18
CA ASN A 73 -24.24 -7.85 -14.34
C ASN A 73 -22.72 -7.67 -14.30
N GLY A 74 -22.16 -7.25 -13.15
CA GLY A 74 -20.73 -7.02 -13.00
C GLY A 74 -20.26 -5.75 -13.72
N GLN A 75 -21.17 -4.88 -14.17
CA GLN A 75 -20.85 -3.72 -14.99
C GLN A 75 -20.69 -2.44 -14.17
N PHE A 76 -19.86 -1.54 -14.66
CA PHE A 76 -19.65 -0.23 -14.08
C PHE A 76 -19.58 0.81 -15.20
N VAL A 77 -20.02 2.04 -14.95
CA VAL A 77 -20.11 3.10 -15.98
C VAL A 77 -19.22 4.26 -15.60
N ILE A 78 -18.39 4.71 -16.54
CA ILE A 78 -17.52 5.88 -16.40
C ILE A 78 -18.08 6.99 -17.28
N GLU A 79 -18.24 8.16 -16.68
CA GLU A 79 -18.61 9.39 -17.37
C GLU A 79 -17.38 10.30 -17.52
N HIS A 80 -17.19 10.93 -18.69
CA HIS A 80 -16.10 11.87 -18.99
C HIS A 80 -14.68 11.28 -18.95
N ILE A 81 -14.09 11.05 -20.13
CA ILE A 81 -12.70 10.57 -20.22
C ILE A 81 -11.70 11.73 -20.15
N THR A 82 -10.87 11.71 -19.12
CA THR A 82 -9.56 12.37 -19.04
C THR A 82 -8.47 11.32 -18.81
N LYS A 83 -7.19 11.70 -18.69
CA LYS A 83 -6.11 10.74 -18.35
C LYS A 83 -6.46 10.10 -16.99
N MET A 84 -6.42 8.77 -16.89
CA MET A 84 -6.90 8.04 -15.71
C MET A 84 -6.17 6.72 -15.45
N THR A 85 -6.22 6.24 -14.21
CA THR A 85 -5.86 4.87 -13.80
C THR A 85 -7.06 4.17 -13.14
N ILE A 86 -7.25 2.88 -13.38
CA ILE A 86 -8.40 2.11 -12.86
C ILE A 86 -7.92 0.93 -12.00
N THR A 87 -8.43 0.85 -10.77
CA THR A 87 -8.05 -0.16 -9.77
C THR A 87 -9.31 -0.81 -9.17
N PRO A 88 -9.61 -2.09 -9.47
CA PRO A 88 -10.64 -2.81 -8.73
C PRO A 88 -10.17 -3.15 -7.31
N LYS A 89 -11.08 -3.10 -6.34
CA LYS A 89 -10.86 -3.42 -4.92
C LYS A 89 -11.83 -4.52 -4.48
N LEU A 90 -11.27 -5.56 -3.85
CA LEU A 90 -12.01 -6.66 -3.23
C LEU A 90 -11.24 -7.14 -1.99
N ASP A 91 -11.91 -7.16 -0.83
CA ASP A 91 -11.30 -7.56 0.44
C ASP A 91 -10.63 -8.94 0.35
N GLY A 92 -9.31 -8.98 0.55
CA GLY A 92 -8.51 -10.21 0.55
C GLY A 92 -8.04 -10.69 -0.84
N TYR A 93 -8.17 -9.88 -1.89
CA TYR A 93 -7.73 -10.19 -3.24
C TYR A 93 -6.91 -9.06 -3.86
N ILE A 94 -6.06 -9.42 -4.81
CA ILE A 94 -4.99 -8.58 -5.35
C ILE A 94 -5.02 -8.66 -6.85
N PHE A 95 -5.10 -7.51 -7.51
CA PHE A 95 -5.36 -7.45 -8.93
C PHE A 95 -4.11 -7.11 -9.77
N SER A 96 -3.76 -7.89 -10.80
CA SER A 96 -2.61 -7.65 -11.71
C SER A 96 -3.00 -7.65 -13.21
N PRO A 97 -2.43 -6.84 -14.11
CA PRO A 97 -1.47 -5.78 -13.85
C PRO A 97 -2.14 -4.63 -13.10
N GLN A 98 -1.39 -4.01 -12.19
CA GLN A 98 -1.86 -2.86 -11.42
C GLN A 98 -1.90 -1.57 -12.25
N SER A 99 -1.34 -1.58 -13.46
CA SER A 99 -1.38 -0.49 -14.43
C SER A 99 -0.80 -1.01 -15.76
N ILE A 100 -1.28 -0.52 -16.91
CA ILE A 100 -0.71 -0.90 -18.22
C ILE A 100 0.38 0.12 -18.60
N VAL A 101 1.65 -0.30 -18.62
CA VAL A 101 2.77 0.40 -19.27
C VAL A 101 3.31 -0.49 -20.42
N ARG A 102 3.65 0.09 -21.58
CA ARG A 102 4.23 -0.69 -22.70
C ARG A 102 5.59 -1.26 -22.33
N LYS A 103 5.96 -2.36 -22.97
CA LYS A 103 7.29 -3.03 -22.90
C LYS A 103 8.48 -2.16 -23.36
N ASP A 104 8.23 -0.94 -23.82
CA ASP A 104 9.23 0.06 -24.23
C ASP A 104 9.22 1.33 -23.37
N ASN A 105 8.55 1.30 -22.21
CA ASN A 105 8.37 2.44 -21.30
C ASN A 105 7.72 3.69 -21.93
N THR A 106 6.91 3.53 -22.98
CA THR A 106 6.02 4.60 -23.48
C THR A 106 4.60 4.45 -22.93
N ILE A 107 3.99 5.56 -22.49
CA ILE A 107 2.58 5.61 -22.11
C ILE A 107 1.68 5.55 -23.35
N PHE A 108 0.50 4.96 -23.16
CA PHE A 108 -0.61 5.00 -24.10
C PHE A 108 -1.12 6.44 -24.26
N GLU A 109 -0.76 7.13 -25.34
CA GLU A 109 -1.45 8.36 -25.75
C GLU A 109 -2.68 7.95 -26.58
N ALA A 110 -3.87 8.09 -25.98
CA ALA A 110 -5.13 7.88 -26.67
C ALA A 110 -5.44 9.08 -27.58
N ASP A 111 -4.82 9.17 -28.75
CA ASP A 111 -5.40 9.96 -29.84
C ASP A 111 -6.63 9.20 -30.37
N SER A 112 -7.79 9.46 -29.74
CA SER A 112 -9.12 8.91 -30.05
C SER A 112 -9.30 7.38 -29.97
N ALA A 113 -8.49 6.67 -29.18
CA ALA A 113 -8.61 5.23 -28.97
C ALA A 113 -9.05 4.90 -27.53
N ALA A 114 -10.15 4.17 -27.37
CA ALA A 114 -10.64 3.65 -26.11
C ALA A 114 -9.59 2.76 -25.41
N VAL A 115 -9.18 3.14 -24.20
CA VAL A 115 -8.28 2.37 -23.32
C VAL A 115 -9.12 1.44 -22.46
N THR A 116 -8.67 0.21 -22.24
CA THR A 116 -9.36 -0.72 -21.35
C THR A 116 -8.37 -1.42 -20.44
N PHE A 117 -8.77 -1.60 -19.19
CA PHE A 117 -7.94 -2.04 -18.08
C PHE A 117 -8.33 -3.45 -17.63
N THR A 118 -7.37 -4.24 -17.17
CA THR A 118 -7.56 -5.63 -16.73
C THR A 118 -6.82 -5.83 -15.43
N ALA A 119 -7.44 -6.55 -14.50
CA ALA A 119 -6.95 -6.73 -13.16
C ALA A 119 -7.20 -8.18 -12.72
N HIS A 120 -6.13 -8.91 -12.40
CA HIS A 120 -6.10 -10.34 -12.08
C HIS A 120 -6.03 -10.55 -10.58
N ALA A 121 -7.12 -11.02 -9.97
CA ALA A 121 -7.05 -11.68 -8.67
C ALA A 121 -6.24 -12.98 -8.81
N ILE A 122 -5.00 -13.02 -8.32
CA ILE A 122 -4.26 -14.28 -8.21
C ILE A 122 -4.61 -14.84 -6.82
N ASP A 123 -5.29 -15.99 -6.77
CA ASP A 123 -5.10 -16.93 -5.65
C ASP A 123 -3.64 -17.32 -5.76
N THR A 124 -2.77 -16.51 -5.18
CA THR A 124 -1.36 -16.82 -5.21
C THR A 124 -1.20 -17.82 -4.10
N PRO A 125 -1.07 -19.13 -4.36
CA PRO A 125 -0.76 -20.04 -3.28
C PRO A 125 0.51 -19.48 -2.67
N CYS A 126 0.41 -19.01 -1.43
CA CYS A 126 1.51 -18.53 -0.60
C CYS A 126 2.41 -19.71 -0.26
N GLY A 127 3.00 -20.29 -1.29
CA GLY A 127 3.52 -21.65 -1.34
C GLY A 127 4.75 -21.76 -2.24
N LYS A 128 5.26 -20.64 -2.76
CA LYS A 128 6.61 -20.62 -3.36
C LYS A 128 7.71 -20.70 -2.30
N GLY A 129 7.38 -20.51 -1.02
CA GLY A 129 8.33 -20.63 0.08
C GLY A 129 9.25 -19.42 0.17
N VAL A 130 10.56 -19.67 0.17
CA VAL A 130 11.59 -18.65 0.38
C VAL A 130 12.14 -18.15 -0.95
N PHE A 131 12.20 -16.84 -1.12
CA PHE A 131 12.96 -16.17 -2.17
C PHE A 131 14.40 -15.97 -1.67
N GLU A 132 15.32 -16.83 -2.16
CA GLU A 132 16.71 -16.87 -1.70
C GLU A 132 17.59 -15.85 -2.45
N GLU A 133 17.50 -14.57 -2.06
CA GLU A 133 18.40 -13.50 -2.49
C GLU A 133 18.88 -12.68 -1.27
N GLU A 134 20.13 -12.21 -1.29
CA GLU A 134 20.71 -11.41 -0.19
C GLU A 134 20.14 -9.99 -0.15
N ASN A 135 19.86 -9.39 -1.31
CA ASN A 135 19.32 -8.04 -1.43
C ASN A 135 18.33 -8.01 -2.59
N VAL A 136 17.06 -7.79 -2.30
CA VAL A 136 15.98 -7.66 -3.28
C VAL A 136 15.64 -6.19 -3.43
N HIS A 137 15.89 -5.62 -4.61
CA HIS A 137 15.51 -4.26 -4.94
C HIS A 137 14.30 -4.28 -5.88
N ILE A 138 13.29 -3.49 -5.55
CA ILE A 138 12.06 -3.33 -6.29
C ILE A 138 11.99 -1.88 -6.75
N HIS A 139 12.08 -1.67 -8.06
CA HIS A 139 12.00 -0.34 -8.66
C HIS A 139 10.71 -0.12 -9.45
N ASP A 140 10.02 -1.20 -9.82
CA ASP A 140 8.79 -1.12 -10.58
C ASP A 140 7.86 -2.33 -10.34
N SER A 141 6.74 -2.33 -11.05
CA SER A 141 5.76 -3.41 -11.01
C SER A 141 6.25 -4.75 -11.58
N GLU A 142 7.27 -4.77 -12.46
CA GLU A 142 7.86 -6.00 -12.99
C GLU A 142 8.73 -6.68 -11.93
N ASP A 143 9.50 -5.90 -11.16
CA ASP A 143 10.23 -6.39 -10.00
C ASP A 143 9.30 -6.98 -8.95
N LEU A 144 8.22 -6.26 -8.58
CA LEU A 144 7.19 -6.76 -7.65
C LEU A 144 6.60 -8.09 -8.11
N ALA A 145 6.34 -8.24 -9.42
CA ALA A 145 5.74 -9.45 -9.96
C ALA A 145 6.58 -10.72 -9.73
N ARG A 146 7.91 -10.58 -9.53
CA ARG A 146 8.81 -11.70 -9.23
C ARG A 146 8.55 -12.29 -7.84
N LEU A 147 8.06 -11.47 -6.90
CA LEU A 147 7.84 -11.85 -5.50
C LEU A 147 6.46 -12.44 -5.22
N ILE A 148 5.56 -12.41 -6.20
CA ILE A 148 4.22 -13.00 -6.12
C ILE A 148 4.28 -14.44 -5.60
N GLY A 149 3.72 -14.67 -4.41
CA GLY A 149 3.49 -16.02 -3.84
C GLY A 149 4.60 -16.57 -2.97
N TYR A 150 5.69 -15.81 -2.81
CA TYR A 150 6.70 -16.11 -1.80
C TYR A 150 6.19 -15.71 -0.42
N THR A 151 6.52 -16.52 0.58
CA THR A 151 6.17 -16.28 1.98
C THR A 151 7.33 -15.71 2.78
N GLU A 152 8.54 -15.82 2.25
CA GLU A 152 9.75 -15.34 2.92
C GLU A 152 10.73 -14.80 1.90
N ILE A 153 11.45 -13.73 2.26
CA ILE A 153 12.67 -13.28 1.58
C ILE A 153 13.82 -13.53 2.56
N SER A 154 14.90 -14.18 2.11
CA SER A 154 16.02 -14.53 3.01
C SER A 154 16.87 -13.33 3.43
N GLY A 155 16.97 -12.31 2.57
CA GLY A 155 17.80 -11.13 2.76
C GLY A 155 17.00 -9.85 2.94
N ASP A 156 17.57 -8.74 2.50
CA ASP A 156 16.97 -7.41 2.57
C ASP A 156 15.94 -7.21 1.43
N LEU A 157 14.90 -6.43 1.70
CA LEU A 157 13.92 -5.98 0.71
C LEU A 157 13.89 -4.44 0.69
N VAL A 158 14.29 -3.85 -0.43
CA VAL A 158 14.23 -2.42 -0.68
C VAL A 158 13.19 -2.17 -1.77
N ILE A 159 12.19 -1.35 -1.47
CA ILE A 159 11.15 -0.89 -2.39
C ILE A 159 11.34 0.60 -2.59
N GLU A 160 11.95 0.95 -3.72
CA GLU A 160 12.36 2.32 -4.03
C GLU A 160 12.11 2.68 -5.49
N ASP A 161 11.32 3.71 -5.74
CA ASP A 161 11.13 4.27 -7.09
C ASP A 161 11.81 5.64 -7.21
N TYR A 162 13.07 5.64 -7.66
CA TYR A 162 13.78 6.87 -8.06
C TYR A 162 13.67 7.16 -9.56
N SER A 163 12.88 6.38 -10.31
CA SER A 163 12.86 6.40 -11.76
C SER A 163 12.01 7.56 -12.30
N LYS A 164 12.50 8.79 -12.12
CA LYS A 164 11.88 9.95 -12.76
C LYS A 164 11.88 9.78 -14.29
N PRO A 165 10.77 10.06 -14.99
CA PRO A 165 9.58 10.77 -14.51
C PRO A 165 8.38 9.86 -14.15
N TYR A 166 8.55 8.55 -14.04
CA TYR A 166 7.43 7.61 -13.89
C TYR A 166 7.55 6.83 -12.59
N ASP A 167 6.96 7.37 -11.52
CA ASP A 167 6.68 6.56 -10.35
C ASP A 167 5.59 5.54 -10.70
N THR A 168 5.94 4.26 -10.66
CA THR A 168 5.08 3.13 -11.08
C THR A 168 4.55 2.30 -9.91
N ILE A 169 5.09 2.45 -8.70
CA ILE A 169 4.70 1.63 -7.57
C ILE A 169 3.50 2.27 -6.86
N ILE A 170 2.31 1.87 -7.28
CA ILE A 170 1.03 2.34 -6.69
C ILE A 170 0.43 1.37 -5.67
N SER A 171 0.93 0.13 -5.60
CA SER A 171 0.49 -0.87 -4.62
C SER A 171 1.54 -1.96 -4.42
N LEU A 172 1.54 -2.56 -3.23
CA LEU A 172 2.44 -3.64 -2.81
C LEU A 172 1.75 -5.01 -2.78
N ASP A 173 0.58 -5.13 -3.38
CA ASP A 173 -0.25 -6.31 -3.28
C ASP A 173 0.47 -7.62 -3.70
N ALA A 174 1.41 -7.54 -4.64
CA ALA A 174 2.25 -8.69 -5.02
C ALA A 174 2.94 -9.36 -3.81
N LEU A 175 3.06 -8.66 -2.68
CA LEU A 175 3.69 -9.10 -1.43
C LEU A 175 2.71 -9.66 -0.39
N SER A 176 1.43 -9.83 -0.69
CA SER A 176 0.42 -10.30 0.31
C SER A 176 0.68 -11.64 0.97
N CYS A 177 1.47 -12.50 0.32
CA CYS A 177 1.88 -13.77 0.88
C CYS A 177 3.08 -13.64 1.82
N LEU A 178 3.82 -12.53 1.75
CA LEU A 178 5.06 -12.31 2.45
C LEU A 178 4.78 -12.22 3.95
N LYS A 179 5.34 -13.18 4.69
CA LYS A 179 5.23 -13.31 6.15
C LYS A 179 6.55 -12.96 6.84
N LYS A 180 7.68 -13.10 6.16
CA LYS A 180 8.98 -12.92 6.77
C LYS A 180 9.99 -12.28 5.83
N ILE A 181 10.77 -11.35 6.36
CA ILE A 181 11.96 -10.81 5.73
C ILE A 181 13.12 -11.13 6.66
N GLY A 182 14.11 -11.89 6.17
CA GLY A 182 15.27 -12.31 6.97
C GLY A 182 16.23 -11.16 7.29
N GLY A 183 16.32 -10.18 6.39
CA GLY A 183 17.06 -8.95 6.56
C GLY A 183 16.17 -7.74 6.92
N SER A 184 16.52 -6.58 6.37
CA SER A 184 15.84 -5.30 6.57
C SER A 184 14.75 -5.06 5.51
N LEU A 185 13.77 -4.22 5.84
CA LEU A 185 12.73 -3.74 4.93
C LEU A 185 12.86 -2.22 4.78
N GLU A 186 13.02 -1.72 3.57
CA GLU A 186 13.02 -0.30 3.26
C GLU A 186 11.93 0.00 2.21
N ILE A 187 11.02 0.93 2.50
CA ILE A 187 9.99 1.41 1.57
C ILE A 187 10.17 2.92 1.46
N ILE A 188 10.85 3.37 0.42
CA ILE A 188 11.39 4.73 0.33
C ILE A 188 11.13 5.35 -1.04
N GLY A 189 10.82 6.64 -1.10
CA GLY A 189 10.70 7.36 -2.37
C GLY A 189 9.51 7.00 -3.26
N ASN A 190 8.52 6.25 -2.76
CA ASN A 190 7.33 5.87 -3.54
C ASN A 190 6.26 6.97 -3.38
N GLN A 191 6.32 8.00 -4.22
CA GLN A 191 5.50 9.22 -4.15
C GLN A 191 4.03 8.97 -4.45
N ARG A 192 3.70 7.93 -5.21
CA ARG A 192 2.33 7.58 -5.60
C ARG A 192 1.72 6.45 -4.76
N LEU A 193 2.50 5.84 -3.89
CA LEU A 193 2.04 4.76 -3.02
C LEU A 193 1.18 5.32 -1.88
N GLU A 194 -0.12 5.03 -1.89
CA GLU A 194 -1.06 5.55 -0.88
C GLU A 194 -1.22 4.63 0.33
N ASP A 195 -1.01 3.33 0.14
CA ASP A 195 -1.09 2.31 1.18
C ASP A 195 -0.08 1.18 0.96
N ILE A 196 0.23 0.47 2.05
CA ILE A 196 1.09 -0.73 2.04
C ILE A 196 0.35 -1.97 2.54
N THR A 197 -0.97 -2.03 2.35
CA THR A 197 -1.81 -3.13 2.85
C THR A 197 -1.46 -4.49 2.21
N GLY A 198 -0.79 -4.47 1.06
CA GLY A 198 -0.11 -5.63 0.47
C GLY A 198 0.91 -6.31 1.40
N LEU A 199 1.36 -5.67 2.50
CA LEU A 199 2.22 -6.27 3.53
C LEU A 199 1.48 -6.67 4.81
N SER A 200 0.15 -6.70 4.81
CA SER A 200 -0.66 -6.99 6.02
C SER A 200 -0.42 -8.38 6.63
N SER A 201 0.11 -9.33 5.85
CA SER A 201 0.51 -10.68 6.30
C SER A 201 1.92 -10.75 6.87
N LEU A 202 2.71 -9.68 6.81
CA LEU A 202 4.09 -9.67 7.29
C LEU A 202 4.12 -9.85 8.81
N GLU A 203 4.77 -10.91 9.27
CA GLU A 203 4.85 -11.32 10.68
C GLU A 203 6.18 -10.90 11.32
N SER A 204 7.28 -10.86 10.55
CA SER A 204 8.60 -10.48 11.09
C SER A 204 9.55 -9.87 10.05
N VAL A 205 10.36 -8.92 10.52
CA VAL A 205 11.54 -8.38 9.82
C VAL A 205 12.76 -8.65 10.71
N GLY A 206 13.79 -9.29 10.16
CA GLY A 206 14.97 -9.70 10.92
C GLY A 206 15.92 -8.56 11.27
N GLY A 207 15.96 -7.51 10.43
CA GLY A 207 16.79 -6.32 10.58
C GLY A 207 16.00 -5.06 10.90
N ASP A 208 16.42 -3.95 10.29
CA ASP A 208 15.75 -2.66 10.40
C ASP A 208 14.53 -2.61 9.47
N MET A 209 13.56 -1.77 9.81
CA MET A 209 12.39 -1.47 9.00
C MET A 209 12.27 0.04 8.86
N LEU A 210 12.33 0.55 7.63
CA LEU A 210 12.22 1.97 7.29
C LEU A 210 11.03 2.19 6.34
N ILE A 211 10.12 3.08 6.73
CA ILE A 211 9.02 3.56 5.90
C ILE A 211 9.16 5.06 5.73
N GLY A 212 9.44 5.48 4.50
CA GLY A 212 9.73 6.84 4.08
C GLY A 212 11.23 7.15 4.14
N ASP A 213 11.64 8.41 4.21
CA ASP A 213 13.05 8.78 3.97
C ASP A 213 13.54 9.91 4.89
N VAL A 214 14.86 9.91 5.15
CA VAL A 214 15.64 10.98 5.79
C VAL A 214 16.20 11.88 4.70
N CYS A 215 15.39 12.79 4.15
CA CYS A 215 15.95 13.80 3.26
C CYS A 215 15.66 15.22 3.71
N TYR A 216 16.72 15.90 4.14
CA TYR A 216 16.75 17.33 4.34
C TYR A 216 16.77 18.02 2.98
N ALA A 217 15.59 18.48 2.55
CA ALA A 217 15.32 19.26 1.34
C ALA A 217 15.59 18.53 0.00
N GLY A 218 14.52 18.08 -0.65
CA GLY A 218 14.49 17.78 -2.09
C GLY A 218 14.41 16.30 -2.48
N CYS A 219 14.41 15.37 -1.53
CA CYS A 219 13.94 14.00 -1.76
C CYS A 219 12.54 13.85 -1.17
N PHE A 220 11.75 13.09 -1.91
CA PHE A 220 10.35 12.84 -1.67
C PHE A 220 10.31 11.56 -0.82
N GLY A 221 9.68 11.60 0.36
CA GLY A 221 9.40 10.38 1.12
C GLY A 221 8.35 9.54 0.38
N ASN A 222 7.55 8.77 1.11
CA ASN A 222 6.31 8.24 0.52
C ASN A 222 5.21 9.29 0.74
N GLU A 223 5.23 10.37 -0.05
CA GLU A 223 4.45 11.59 0.25
C GLU A 223 2.94 11.33 0.32
N LYS A 224 2.42 10.45 -0.54
CA LYS A 224 0.99 10.07 -0.56
C LYS A 224 0.61 8.97 0.41
N LEU A 225 1.58 8.37 1.11
CA LEU A 225 1.33 7.23 1.98
C LEU A 225 0.56 7.68 3.23
N SER A 226 -0.72 7.32 3.27
CA SER A 226 -1.64 7.71 4.35
C SER A 226 -2.10 6.51 5.19
N ASN A 227 -1.87 5.28 4.71
CA ASN A 227 -2.28 4.06 5.40
C ASN A 227 -1.14 3.02 5.45
N ILE A 228 -0.58 2.81 6.64
CA ILE A 228 0.56 1.91 6.84
C ILE A 228 0.28 0.67 7.69
N LYS A 229 -0.87 0.02 7.50
CA LYS A 229 -1.35 -1.05 8.40
C LYS A 229 -0.56 -2.38 8.32
N PHE A 230 0.04 -2.79 9.45
CA PHE A 230 0.71 -4.09 9.64
C PHE A 230 -0.02 -4.98 10.65
N SER A 231 -1.14 -5.56 10.22
CA SER A 231 -2.03 -6.32 11.11
C SER A 231 -1.41 -7.56 11.77
N SER A 232 -0.35 -8.12 11.15
CA SER A 232 0.26 -9.38 11.58
C SER A 232 1.69 -9.22 12.11
N LEU A 233 2.28 -8.02 12.07
CA LEU A 233 3.70 -7.82 12.38
C LEU A 233 3.94 -7.97 13.87
N VAL A 234 4.65 -9.03 14.25
CA VAL A 234 4.96 -9.39 15.64
C VAL A 234 6.33 -8.85 16.07
N SER A 235 7.30 -8.79 15.16
CA SER A 235 8.66 -8.39 15.53
C SER A 235 9.43 -7.68 14.42
N VAL A 236 10.23 -6.70 14.83
CA VAL A 236 11.30 -6.09 14.05
C VAL A 236 12.60 -6.27 14.83
N GLY A 237 13.59 -6.94 14.25
CA GLY A 237 14.83 -7.30 14.97
C GLY A 237 15.71 -6.09 15.33
N GLY A 238 15.63 -5.02 14.53
CA GLY A 238 16.32 -3.76 14.74
C GLY A 238 15.36 -2.59 15.01
N SER A 239 15.53 -1.52 14.25
CA SER A 239 14.76 -0.29 14.38
C SER A 239 13.53 -0.28 13.48
N LEU A 240 12.38 0.13 13.99
CA LEU A 240 11.21 0.54 13.19
C LEU A 240 11.23 2.06 13.05
N ARG A 241 11.48 2.55 11.84
CA ARG A 241 11.56 3.98 11.49
C ARG A 241 10.43 4.36 10.56
N ILE A 242 9.64 5.34 10.97
CA ILE A 242 8.53 5.91 10.19
C ILE A 242 8.85 7.38 10.00
N TRP A 243 9.37 7.72 8.82
CA TRP A 243 9.97 9.02 8.55
C TRP A 243 9.32 9.70 7.35
N ASN A 244 9.00 10.98 7.45
CA ASN A 244 8.60 11.82 6.30
C ASN A 244 7.45 11.24 5.45
N ASN A 245 6.44 10.66 6.10
CA ASN A 245 5.18 10.27 5.45
C ASN A 245 4.15 11.36 5.76
N ILE A 246 4.11 12.40 4.92
CA ILE A 246 3.46 13.68 5.26
C ILE A 246 1.93 13.61 5.28
N GLU A 247 1.32 12.68 4.54
CA GLU A 247 -0.13 12.45 4.51
C GLU A 247 -0.60 11.44 5.58
N LEU A 248 0.33 10.85 6.35
CA LEU A 248 0.01 9.91 7.40
C LEU A 248 -0.59 10.65 8.61
N THR A 249 -1.86 10.39 8.89
CA THR A 249 -2.61 11.09 9.96
C THR A 249 -2.74 10.30 11.26
N SER A 250 -2.64 8.97 11.20
CA SER A 250 -2.81 8.09 12.36
C SER A 250 -2.02 6.78 12.21
N LEU A 251 -1.49 6.28 13.33
CA LEU A 251 -0.97 4.92 13.50
C LEU A 251 -1.95 4.01 14.27
N GLY A 252 -3.20 4.45 14.45
CA GLY A 252 -4.25 3.70 15.13
C GLY A 252 -4.47 2.31 14.53
N GLY A 253 -4.28 1.27 15.33
CA GLY A 253 -4.44 -0.13 14.90
C GLY A 253 -3.36 -0.64 13.94
N THR A 254 -2.33 0.17 13.65
CA THR A 254 -1.29 -0.18 12.68
C THR A 254 -0.40 -1.32 13.17
N PHE A 255 0.00 -1.29 14.44
CA PHE A 255 0.96 -2.20 15.05
C PHE A 255 0.35 -2.96 16.25
N ASP A 256 -0.94 -3.28 16.20
CA ASP A 256 -1.64 -3.94 17.31
C ASP A 256 -1.07 -5.35 17.62
N ALA A 257 -0.37 -5.99 16.67
CA ALA A 257 0.28 -7.29 16.88
C ALA A 257 1.76 -7.19 17.32
N LEU A 258 2.36 -5.99 17.30
CA LEU A 258 3.80 -5.83 17.50
C LEU A 258 4.17 -6.11 18.95
N GLU A 259 5.03 -7.10 19.17
CA GLU A 259 5.49 -7.53 20.49
C GLU A 259 6.91 -7.03 20.83
N SER A 260 7.77 -6.86 19.82
CA SER A 260 9.17 -6.47 20.02
C SER A 260 9.76 -5.65 18.88
N VAL A 261 10.52 -4.62 19.24
CA VAL A 261 11.39 -3.81 18.37
C VAL A 261 12.54 -3.25 19.21
N ASP A 262 13.73 -3.02 18.67
CA ASP A 262 14.81 -2.41 19.46
C ASP A 262 14.60 -0.89 19.63
N LEU A 263 14.42 -0.20 18.50
CA LEU A 263 14.17 1.25 18.45
C LEU A 263 12.87 1.52 17.70
N LEU A 264 11.94 2.22 18.34
CA LEU A 264 10.77 2.81 17.66
C LEU A 264 11.03 4.29 17.40
N ASN A 265 11.06 4.70 16.13
CA ASN A 265 11.37 6.07 15.77
C ASN A 265 10.39 6.64 14.73
N ILE A 266 9.71 7.73 15.10
CA ILE A 266 8.65 8.36 14.31
C ILE A 266 9.02 9.83 14.14
N MET A 267 9.31 10.26 12.91
CA MET A 267 9.78 11.63 12.65
C MET A 267 9.23 12.23 11.36
N TRP A 268 9.05 13.54 11.34
CA TRP A 268 8.64 14.28 10.13
C TRP A 268 7.32 13.80 9.50
N CYS A 269 6.44 13.17 10.27
CA CYS A 269 5.07 12.86 9.83
C CYS A 269 4.17 14.05 10.19
N HIS A 270 4.28 15.13 9.43
CA HIS A 270 3.72 16.45 9.77
C HIS A 270 2.19 16.45 10.00
N SER A 271 1.43 15.55 9.37
CA SER A 271 -0.04 15.42 9.56
C SER A 271 -0.44 14.42 10.64
N LEU A 272 0.52 13.75 11.29
CA LEU A 272 0.26 12.72 12.28
C LEU A 272 -0.33 13.33 13.54
N THR A 273 -1.48 12.80 13.98
CA THR A 273 -2.19 13.27 15.18
C THR A 273 -2.40 12.15 16.21
N GLU A 274 -2.20 10.90 15.82
CA GLU A 274 -2.45 9.72 16.66
C GLU A 274 -1.36 8.66 16.46
N LEU A 275 -0.76 8.19 17.55
CA LEU A 275 0.31 7.19 17.54
C LEU A 275 -0.18 5.73 17.69
N GLY A 276 -1.49 5.49 17.84
CA GLY A 276 -2.03 4.16 18.08
C GLY A 276 -1.69 3.59 19.47
N SER A 277 -2.02 2.32 19.70
CA SER A 277 -2.01 1.75 21.06
C SER A 277 -0.72 1.03 21.46
N PHE A 278 -0.11 0.26 20.54
CA PHE A 278 1.05 -0.60 20.82
C PHE A 278 0.88 -1.51 22.06
N ASN A 279 -0.36 -1.92 22.39
CA ASN A 279 -0.67 -2.64 23.63
C ASN A 279 0.06 -3.99 23.81
N ASN A 280 0.49 -4.61 22.71
CA ASN A 280 1.22 -5.87 22.74
C ASN A 280 2.75 -5.69 22.80
N LEU A 281 3.25 -4.46 22.65
CA LEU A 281 4.69 -4.18 22.66
C LEU A 281 5.23 -4.35 24.08
N THR A 282 6.04 -5.39 24.28
CA THR A 282 6.60 -5.73 25.62
C THR A 282 8.12 -5.60 25.69
N SER A 283 8.78 -5.35 24.56
CA SER A 283 10.23 -5.19 24.47
C SER A 283 10.57 -4.04 23.51
N VAL A 284 11.09 -2.95 24.07
CA VAL A 284 11.67 -1.83 23.32
C VAL A 284 12.81 -1.20 24.12
N SER A 285 13.92 -0.87 23.46
CA SER A 285 15.08 -0.24 24.10
C SER A 285 15.00 1.30 24.03
N SER A 286 14.43 1.83 22.95
CA SER A 286 14.33 3.28 22.75
C SER A 286 13.08 3.67 21.97
N ILE A 287 12.49 4.80 22.36
CA ILE A 287 11.35 5.44 21.68
C ILE A 287 11.77 6.88 21.35
N ASN A 288 11.61 7.27 20.09
CA ASN A 288 11.94 8.61 19.63
C ASN A 288 10.81 9.17 18.74
N VAL A 289 10.13 10.23 19.18
CA VAL A 289 8.99 10.84 18.48
C VAL A 289 9.21 12.34 18.35
N ASN A 290 9.75 12.78 17.22
CA ASN A 290 10.19 14.16 17.03
C ASN A 290 9.71 14.75 15.71
N ASP A 291 9.62 16.07 15.64
CA ASP A 291 9.31 16.83 14.43
C ASP A 291 8.01 16.37 13.73
N ASN A 292 6.99 15.98 14.50
CA ASN A 292 5.65 15.68 14.00
C ASN A 292 4.74 16.88 14.31
N ASP A 293 4.67 17.84 13.39
CA ASP A 293 4.05 19.16 13.60
C ASP A 293 2.60 19.15 14.11
N SER A 294 1.81 18.13 13.77
CA SER A 294 0.42 17.99 14.22
C SER A 294 0.26 17.17 15.51
N LEU A 295 1.35 16.65 16.08
CA LEU A 295 1.36 15.82 17.28
C LEU A 295 1.95 16.58 18.47
N CYS A 296 1.14 16.84 19.48
CA CYS A 296 1.56 17.56 20.69
C CYS A 296 2.55 16.74 21.53
N ASN A 297 3.53 17.41 22.14
CA ASN A 297 4.47 16.78 23.08
C ASN A 297 3.78 16.03 24.22
N ASP A 298 2.75 16.62 24.84
CA ASP A 298 2.05 15.96 25.95
C ASP A 298 1.28 14.71 25.52
N VAL A 299 0.76 14.69 24.29
CA VAL A 299 0.10 13.52 23.70
C VAL A 299 1.12 12.42 23.43
N ALA A 300 2.25 12.76 22.79
CA ALA A 300 3.34 11.83 22.53
C ALA A 300 3.94 11.28 23.83
N GLN A 301 4.12 12.11 24.86
CA GLN A 301 4.66 11.70 26.16
C GLN A 301 3.70 10.76 26.89
N THR A 302 2.41 11.10 26.91
CA THR A 302 1.39 10.24 27.52
C THR A 302 1.35 8.87 26.84
N TRP A 303 1.45 8.85 25.51
CA TRP A 303 1.54 7.61 24.75
C TRP A 303 2.81 6.82 25.09
N ALA A 304 3.98 7.45 25.14
CA ALA A 304 5.23 6.78 25.46
C ALA A 304 5.21 6.20 26.90
N ASP A 305 4.63 6.92 27.86
CA ASP A 305 4.43 6.44 29.22
C ASP A 305 3.52 5.21 29.26
N GLN A 306 2.46 5.18 28.46
CA GLN A 306 1.58 4.00 28.33
C GLN A 306 2.35 2.80 27.79
N VAL A 307 3.04 2.97 26.66
CA VAL A 307 3.83 1.91 26.02
C VAL A 307 4.90 1.35 26.97
N THR A 308 5.66 2.25 27.61
CA THR A 308 6.74 1.84 28.52
C THR A 308 6.21 1.16 29.77
N SER A 309 5.01 1.51 30.27
CA SER A 309 4.46 0.94 31.51
C SER A 309 4.21 -0.58 31.47
N HIS A 310 4.01 -1.14 30.28
CA HIS A 310 3.78 -2.58 30.08
C HIS A 310 4.98 -3.31 29.45
N CYS A 311 6.11 -2.62 29.23
CA CYS A 311 7.34 -3.24 28.76
C CYS A 311 8.09 -3.95 29.89
N ASN A 312 8.78 -5.04 29.57
CA ASN A 312 9.52 -5.85 30.56
C ASN A 312 10.77 -5.15 31.12
N ASN A 313 11.25 -4.10 30.44
CA ASN A 313 12.53 -3.44 30.67
C ASN A 313 12.38 -1.93 30.97
N THR A 314 11.29 -1.54 31.65
CA THR A 314 10.88 -0.14 31.91
C THR A 314 12.02 0.80 32.31
N ASP A 315 12.89 0.38 33.22
CA ASP A 315 13.94 1.23 33.80
C ASP A 315 15.12 1.53 32.86
N SER A 316 15.13 0.90 31.67
CA SER A 316 16.20 1.01 30.68
C SER A 316 15.77 1.63 29.35
N ILE A 317 14.48 1.97 29.21
CA ILE A 317 13.94 2.50 27.96
C ILE A 317 14.31 3.98 27.84
N LEU A 318 15.02 4.34 26.78
CA LEU A 318 15.30 5.73 26.45
C LEU A 318 14.09 6.33 25.70
N VAL A 319 13.49 7.38 26.24
CA VAL A 319 12.40 8.11 25.58
C VAL A 319 12.89 9.51 25.22
N THR A 320 12.75 9.88 23.95
CA THR A 320 13.04 11.23 23.43
C THR A 320 11.82 11.74 22.66
N ILE A 321 11.36 12.93 23.00
CA ILE A 321 10.20 13.57 22.38
C ILE A 321 10.52 15.04 22.15
N ASP A 322 10.39 15.48 20.90
CA ASP A 322 10.67 16.83 20.46
C ASP A 322 9.76 17.20 19.26
N ASN A 323 8.46 17.30 19.53
CA ASN A 323 7.45 17.86 18.62
C ASN A 323 7.03 19.26 19.09
N ILE A 324 5.84 19.72 18.69
CA ILE A 324 5.31 21.02 19.09
C ILE A 324 4.71 21.00 20.51
N GLU A 325 4.92 22.08 21.27
CA GLU A 325 4.12 22.38 22.46
C GLU A 325 2.75 22.92 22.03
N CYS A 326 1.69 22.16 22.30
CA CYS A 326 0.33 22.59 22.02
C CYS A 326 -0.21 23.47 23.14
N ALA A 327 -1.11 24.40 22.79
CA ALA A 327 -1.85 25.16 23.78
C ALA A 327 -2.94 24.28 24.42
N ASP A 328 -3.08 24.39 25.75
CA ASP A 328 -4.17 23.80 26.55
C ASP A 328 -5.58 24.20 26.06
#